data_AF-A0A0W1RD27-F1
#
_entry.id   AF-A0A0W1RD27-F1
#
_cell.length_a   1.000
_cell.length_b   1.000
_cell.length_c   1.000
_cell.angle_alpha   90.00
_cell.angle_beta   90.00
_cell.angle_gamma   90.00
#
_symmetry.space_group_name_H-M   'P 1'
#
loop_
_entity.id
_entity.type
_entity.pdbx_description
1 polymer ?
#
loop_
_entity_poly.entity_id
_entity_poly.type
_entity_poly.pdbx_seq_one_letter_code
_entity_poly.pdbx_strand_id
1 'polypeptide(L)'
;MSLKDGLILEFLAEHNLELPPKPLYRNLNRHGHQIGYSTVRQRLNELEAHGLVNEVESGSYYEISDKGQRYLDGELSISDLEDEN
;
A
#
# COMPACT_ATOMS: atom_id res chain seq x y z
N MET A 1 -4.94 -3.35 -10.36
CA MET A 1 -3.86 -2.53 -9.75
C MET A 1 -3.74 -1.16 -10.42
N SER A 2 -3.39 -0.12 -9.65
CA SER A 2 -3.26 1.29 -10.03
C SER A 2 -1.83 1.79 -9.78
N LEU A 3 -1.38 2.83 -10.51
CA LEU A 3 -0.10 3.51 -10.23
C LEU A 3 -0.01 4.03 -8.78
N LYS A 4 -1.13 4.30 -8.13
CA LYS A 4 -1.17 4.75 -6.74
C LYS A 4 -0.89 3.63 -5.73
N ASP A 5 -1.03 2.37 -6.12
CA ASP A 5 -0.72 1.22 -5.27
C ASP A 5 0.78 1.06 -5.09
N GLY A 6 1.52 1.02 -6.21
CA GLY A 6 2.97 0.94 -6.20
C GLY A 6 3.55 2.07 -5.35
N LEU A 7 3.05 3.29 -5.55
CA LEU A 7 3.43 4.45 -4.73
C LEU A 7 3.25 4.23 -3.22
N ILE A 8 2.12 3.64 -2.78
CA ILE A 8 1.85 3.39 -1.36
C ILE A 8 2.78 2.30 -0.82
N LEU A 9 2.92 1.20 -1.56
CA LEU A 9 3.78 0.08 -1.19
C LEU A 9 5.24 0.51 -1.10
N GLU A 10 5.75 1.19 -2.12
CA GLU A 10 7.11 1.74 -2.16
C GLU A 10 7.36 2.64 -0.95
N PHE A 11 6.43 3.54 -0.63
CA PHE A 11 6.59 4.47 0.48
C PHE A 11 6.65 3.77 1.85
N LEU A 12 5.84 2.73 2.05
CA LEU A 12 5.86 1.94 3.28
C LEU A 12 7.15 1.11 3.39
N ALA A 13 7.60 0.51 2.27
CA ALA A 13 8.80 -0.31 2.20
C ALA A 13 10.10 0.50 2.38
N GLU A 14 10.27 1.58 1.61
CA GLU A 14 11.49 2.40 1.61
C GLU A 14 11.82 2.95 3.00
N HIS A 15 10.77 3.29 3.76
CA HIS A 15 10.91 3.89 5.07
C HIS A 15 10.70 2.91 6.23
N ASN A 16 10.41 1.63 5.95
CA ASN A 16 10.07 0.61 6.94
C ASN A 16 9.04 1.12 7.97
N LEU A 17 7.90 1.61 7.44
CA LEU A 17 6.89 2.31 8.21
C LEU A 17 5.62 1.49 8.40
N GLU A 18 5.03 1.68 9.58
CA GLU A 18 3.65 1.34 9.88
C GLU A 18 2.88 2.66 10.09
N LEU A 19 1.87 2.94 9.26
CA LEU A 19 1.16 4.22 9.31
C LEU A 19 -0.37 4.08 9.19
N PRO A 20 -1.14 4.93 9.89
CA PRO A 20 -2.55 5.10 9.63
C PRO A 20 -2.77 5.83 8.29
N PRO A 21 -3.99 5.74 7.72
CA PRO A 21 -4.28 6.36 6.42
C PRO A 21 -4.01 7.87 6.37
N LYS A 22 -4.24 8.59 7.48
CA LYS A 22 -4.11 10.05 7.52
C LYS A 22 -2.65 10.51 7.58
N PRO A 23 -1.79 9.98 8.47
CA PRO A 23 -0.35 10.18 8.39
C PRO A 23 0.27 9.75 7.06
N LEU A 24 -0.11 8.60 6.51
CA LEU A 24 0.38 8.13 5.21
C LEU A 24 0.08 9.15 4.09
N TYR A 25 -1.18 9.56 3.97
CA TYR A 25 -1.59 10.63 3.04
C TYR A 25 -0.74 11.90 3.21
N ARG A 26 -0.53 12.35 4.45
CA ARG A 26 0.24 13.58 4.70
C ARG A 26 1.70 13.42 4.30
N ASN A 27 2.31 12.28 4.60
CA ASN A 27 3.72 12.03 4.29
C ASN A 27 3.93 11.86 2.78
N LEU A 28 3.06 11.13 2.07
CA LEU A 28 3.11 11.05 0.60
C LEU A 28 3.10 12.46 -0.04
N ASN A 29 2.21 13.35 0.41
CA ASN A 29 2.18 14.72 -0.14
C ASN A 29 3.39 15.57 0.29
N ARG A 30 3.96 15.33 1.47
CA ARG A 30 5.20 15.99 1.91
C ARG A 30 6.42 15.55 1.10
N HIS A 31 6.40 14.33 0.55
CA HIS A 31 7.43 13.79 -0.32
C HIS A 31 7.20 14.11 -1.81
N GLY A 32 6.29 15.05 -2.11
CA GLY A 32 6.08 15.58 -3.46
C GLY A 32 5.06 14.81 -4.31
N HIS A 33 4.41 13.79 -3.76
CA HIS A 33 3.34 13.10 -4.46
C HIS A 33 2.04 13.91 -4.39
N GLN A 34 1.19 13.79 -5.42
CA GLN A 34 -0.14 14.38 -5.43
C GLN A 34 -1.18 13.26 -5.33
N ILE A 35 -1.73 13.07 -4.14
CA ILE A 35 -2.74 12.03 -3.85
C ILE A 35 -3.72 12.51 -2.78
N GLY A 36 -5.02 12.30 -3.02
CA GLY A 36 -6.08 12.65 -2.08
C GLY A 36 -6.21 11.64 -0.95
N TYR A 37 -6.68 12.09 0.22
CA TYR A 37 -6.91 11.22 1.38
C TYR A 37 -7.91 10.09 1.10
N SER A 38 -9.01 10.38 0.38
CA SER A 38 -10.00 9.36 -0.02
C SER A 38 -9.39 8.29 -0.92
N THR A 39 -8.51 8.69 -1.84
CA THR A 39 -7.75 7.77 -2.69
C THR A 39 -6.86 6.87 -1.85
N VAL A 40 -6.10 7.42 -0.89
CA VAL A 40 -5.24 6.62 -0.01
C VAL A 40 -6.05 5.56 0.74
N ARG A 41 -7.21 5.91 1.33
CA ARG A 41 -8.06 4.92 2.02
C ARG A 41 -8.57 3.85 1.07
N GLN A 42 -9.06 4.24 -0.11
CA GLN A 42 -9.54 3.28 -1.09
C GLN A 42 -8.44 2.30 -1.50
N ARG A 43 -7.23 2.82 -1.81
CA ARG A 43 -6.11 1.97 -2.21
C ARG A 43 -5.66 1.06 -1.09
N LEU A 44 -5.59 1.52 0.16
CA LEU A 44 -5.23 0.67 1.30
C LEU A 44 -6.19 -0.52 1.45
N ASN A 45 -7.50 -0.30 1.33
CA ASN A 45 -8.47 -1.40 1.37
C ASN A 45 -8.29 -2.38 0.21
N GLU A 46 -7.99 -1.88 -1.00
CA GLU A 46 -7.73 -2.77 -2.14
C GLU A 46 -6.43 -3.57 -1.95
N LEU A 47 -5.35 -2.92 -1.50
CA LEU A 47 -4.07 -3.56 -1.20
C LEU A 47 -4.20 -4.63 -0.10
N GLU A 48 -4.96 -4.33 0.95
CA GLU A 48 -5.25 -5.26 2.05
C GLU A 48 -6.04 -6.46 1.53
N ALA A 49 -7.07 -6.24 0.71
CA ALA A 49 -7.86 -7.31 0.10
C ALA A 49 -7.01 -8.26 -0.78
N HIS A 50 -5.94 -7.74 -1.41
CA HIS A 50 -4.98 -8.53 -2.17
C HIS A 50 -3.84 -9.12 -1.31
N GLY A 51 -3.81 -8.83 0.00
CA GLY A 51 -2.80 -9.28 0.95
C GLY A 51 -1.43 -8.60 0.77
N LEU A 52 -1.37 -7.43 0.12
CA LEU A 52 -0.13 -6.69 -0.15
C LEU A 52 0.28 -5.77 1.00
N VAL A 53 -0.65 -5.47 1.90
CA VAL A 53 -0.40 -4.78 3.17
C VAL A 53 -1.05 -5.55 4.30
N ASN A 54 -0.50 -5.44 5.50
CA ASN A 54 -1.09 -5.99 6.72
C ASN A 54 -1.68 -4.86 7.58
N GLU A 55 -2.77 -5.16 8.26
CA GLU A 55 -3.30 -4.33 9.33
C GLU A 55 -2.75 -4.79 10.68
N VAL A 56 -2.02 -3.92 11.37
CA VAL A 56 -1.28 -4.30 12.61
C VAL A 56 -2.10 -4.03 13.87
N GLU A 57 -2.89 -2.96 13.88
CA GLU A 57 -3.81 -2.60 14.97
C GLU A 57 -5.20 -2.38 14.37
N SER A 58 -6.22 -3.06 14.92
CA SER A 58 -7.58 -3.15 14.36
C SER A 58 -8.08 -1.85 13.71
N GLY A 59 -8.11 -1.78 12.38
CA GLY A 59 -8.61 -0.64 11.61
C GLY A 59 -7.63 0.53 11.40
N SER A 60 -6.45 0.51 12.01
CA SER A 60 -5.74 1.75 12.38
C SER A 60 -4.40 1.95 11.69
N TYR A 61 -3.63 0.90 11.45
CA TYR A 61 -2.25 1.00 10.98
C TYR A 61 -1.96 -0.03 9.89
N TYR A 62 -1.27 0.41 8.85
CA TYR A 62 -0.90 -0.41 7.70
C TYR A 62 0.61 -0.46 7.54
N GLU A 63 1.12 -1.66 7.31
CA GLU A 63 2.50 -1.94 6.92
C GLU A 63 2.52 -2.78 5.63
N ILE A 64 3.65 -2.79 4.92
CA ILE A 64 3.81 -3.68 3.77
C ILE A 64 3.90 -5.15 4.25
N SER A 65 3.25 -6.06 3.53
CA SER A 65 3.35 -7.50 3.80
C SER A 65 4.52 -8.13 3.04
N ASP A 66 4.88 -9.37 3.39
CA ASP A 66 5.85 -10.16 2.61
C ASP A 66 5.43 -10.32 1.14
N LYS A 67 4.11 -10.49 0.88
CA LYS A 67 3.56 -10.55 -0.48
C LYS A 67 3.72 -9.20 -1.19
N GLY A 68 3.50 -8.10 -0.48
CA GLY A 68 3.73 -6.74 -0.98
C GLY A 68 5.18 -6.49 -1.35
N GLN A 69 6.12 -6.94 -0.53
CA GLN A 69 7.55 -6.81 -0.82
C GLN A 69 7.94 -7.57 -2.09
N ARG A 70 7.49 -8.83 -2.21
CA ARG A 70 7.73 -9.65 -3.41
C ARG A 70 7.09 -9.06 -4.67
N TYR A 71 5.95 -8.40 -4.53
CA TYR A 71 5.33 -7.65 -5.62
C TYR A 71 6.19 -6.46 -6.06
N LEU A 72 6.75 -5.69 -5.13
CA LEU A 72 7.69 -4.59 -5.47
C LEU A 72 8.98 -5.08 -6.11
N ASP A 73 9.49 -6.23 -5.67
CA ASP A 73 10.71 -6.85 -6.21
C ASP A 73 10.49 -7.44 -7.63
N GLY A 74 9.27 -7.39 -8.15
CA GLY A 74 8.90 -7.92 -9.45
C GLY A 74 8.79 -9.45 -9.49
N GLU A 75 8.82 -10.10 -8.33
CA GLU A 75 8.60 -11.55 -8.22
C GLU A 75 7.14 -11.94 -8.41
N LEU A 76 6.21 -11.01 -8.21
CA LEU A 76 4.78 -11.17 -8.49
C LEU A 76 4.36 -10.18 -9.56
N SER A 77 3.71 -10.69 -10.60
CA SER A 77 3.14 -9.88 -11.68
C SER A 77 1.70 -9.49 -11.36
N ILE A 78 1.20 -8.45 -12.04
CA ILE A 78 -0.20 -8.01 -11.90
C ILE A 78 -1.19 -9.16 -12.20
N SER A 79 -0.84 -10.04 -13.15
CA SER A 79 -1.64 -11.24 -13.48
C SER A 79 -1.77 -12.21 -12.31
N ASP A 80 -0.76 -12.33 -11.45
CA ASP A 80 -0.79 -13.26 -10.30
C ASP A 80 -1.74 -12.80 -9.19
N LEU A 81 -2.20 -11.54 -9.23
CA LEU A 81 -3.11 -10.95 -8.25
C LEU A 81 -4.58 -10.95 -8.69
N GLU A 82 -4.85 -11.22 -9.98
CA GLU A 82 -6.20 -11.23 -10.56
C GLU A 82 -6.83 -12.64 -10.57
N ASP A 83 -6.04 -13.70 -10.35
CA ASP A 83 -6.47 -15.11 -10.39
C ASP A 83 -6.96 -15.70 -9.02
N GLU A 84 -7.08 -14.89 -7.95
CA GLU A 84 -7.60 -15.33 -6.64
C GLU A 84 -9.11 -15.03 -6.42
N ASN A 85 -9.94 -14.99 -7.48
CA ASN A 85 -11.41 -14.84 -7.39
C ASN A 85 -12.20 -16.06 -7.88
#